data_AF-A0AAE3U1E2-F1
#
_entry.id   AF-A0AAE3U1E2-F1
#
_cell.length_a   1.000
_cell.length_b   1.000
_cell.length_c   1.000
_cell.angle_alpha   90.00
_cell.angle_beta   90.00
_cell.angle_gamma   90.00
#
_symmetry.space_group_name_H-M   'P 1'
#
loop_
_entity.id
_entity.type
_entity.pdbx_description
1 polymer ?
#
loop_
_entity_poly.entity_id
_entity_poly.type
_entity_poly.pdbx_seq_one_letter_code
_entity_poly.pdbx_strand_id
1 'polypeptide(L)'
;MKMSTEGLIALIGHEAIVLSRYRDTRGVWTIGVGHTKEAGGLDPESFADRLSLPEAVELLRTDIARYESEVRDAVSVPLQQHEFDALVSFHYNTGAIARATLTETLNAGNRVLAGEQFLNWLKPPAIRRRREAEHALFLTGAYPAPLATLYPADGEGRVLWAEGIQVDTRAILSMAANGGAAA
;
A
#
# COMPACT_ATOMS: atom_id res chain seq x y z
N MET A 1 2.15 -1.66 16.87
CA MET A 1 2.90 -0.92 15.85
C MET A 1 1.93 -0.40 14.80
N LYS A 2 2.21 0.76 14.20
CA LYS A 2 1.52 1.31 13.03
C LYS A 2 2.53 1.48 11.91
N MET A 3 2.08 1.53 10.67
CA MET A 3 2.95 1.74 9.52
C MET A 3 3.62 3.12 9.65
N SER A 4 4.93 3.17 9.39
CA SER A 4 5.65 4.44 9.44
C SER A 4 5.31 5.33 8.24
N THR A 5 5.71 6.61 8.31
CA THR A 5 5.64 7.53 7.17
C THR A 5 6.42 7.00 5.95
N GLU A 6 7.60 6.41 6.17
CA GLU A 6 8.41 5.82 5.10
C GLU A 6 7.76 4.55 4.53
N GLY A 7 7.10 3.76 5.38
CA GLY A 7 6.30 2.60 4.95
C GLY A 7 5.12 3.00 4.07
N LEU A 8 4.40 4.07 4.43
CA LEU A 8 3.31 4.62 3.61
C LEU A 8 3.84 5.15 2.27
N ILE A 9 4.95 5.87 2.28
CA ILE A 9 5.65 6.33 1.08
C ILE A 9 5.94 5.16 0.13
N ALA A 10 6.49 4.08 0.66
CA ALA A 10 6.80 2.87 -0.10
C ALA A 10 5.54 2.19 -0.66
N LEU A 11 4.51 2.03 0.18
CA LEU A 11 3.24 1.40 -0.21
C LEU A 11 2.56 2.17 -1.37
N ILE A 12 2.46 3.49 -1.27
CA ILE A 12 1.87 4.34 -2.31
C ILE A 12 2.66 4.20 -3.62
N GLY A 13 3.99 4.11 -3.54
CA GLY A 13 4.85 3.87 -4.70
C GLY A 13 4.57 2.56 -5.44
N HIS A 14 4.05 1.54 -4.74
CA HIS A 14 3.69 0.25 -5.34
C HIS A 14 2.28 0.21 -5.95
N GLU A 15 1.32 0.95 -5.40
CA GLU A 15 -0.08 0.92 -5.83
C GLU A 15 -0.41 1.91 -6.95
N ALA A 16 0.31 3.04 -7.03
CA ALA A 16 -0.07 4.25 -7.77
C ALA A 16 -1.25 5.02 -7.13
N ILE A 17 -1.53 6.21 -7.67
CA ILE A 17 -2.60 7.11 -7.20
C ILE A 17 -3.53 7.39 -8.37
N VAL A 18 -4.85 7.25 -8.15
CA VAL A 18 -5.88 7.67 -9.12
C VAL A 18 -6.96 8.46 -8.38
N LEU A 19 -6.99 9.78 -8.59
CA LEU A 19 -7.82 10.68 -7.76
C LEU A 19 -9.29 10.72 -8.14
N SER A 20 -9.65 10.18 -9.29
CA SER A 20 -11.04 9.98 -9.72
C SER A 20 -11.37 8.48 -9.66
N ARG A 21 -12.65 8.14 -9.48
CA ARG A 21 -13.07 6.73 -9.50
C ARG A 21 -12.66 6.05 -10.82
N TYR A 22 -12.22 4.82 -10.73
CA TYR A 22 -11.84 4.00 -11.87
C TYR A 22 -12.22 2.54 -11.64
N ARG A 23 -12.22 1.73 -12.70
CA ARG A 23 -12.39 0.28 -12.60
C ARG A 23 -11.01 -0.39 -12.60
N ASP A 24 -10.74 -1.21 -11.59
CA ASP A 24 -9.53 -2.02 -11.54
C ASP A 24 -9.54 -3.12 -12.63
N THR A 25 -8.47 -3.91 -12.70
CA THR A 25 -8.36 -5.01 -13.68
C THR A 25 -9.43 -6.11 -13.52
N ARG A 26 -10.16 -6.12 -12.40
CA ARG A 26 -11.28 -7.04 -12.12
C ARG A 26 -12.64 -6.35 -12.32
N GLY A 27 -12.67 -5.09 -12.73
CA GLY A 27 -13.90 -4.32 -12.95
C GLY A 27 -14.48 -3.68 -11.70
N VAL A 28 -13.75 -3.67 -10.57
CA VAL A 28 -14.21 -3.12 -9.29
C VAL A 28 -13.97 -1.62 -9.24
N TRP A 29 -14.99 -0.85 -8.83
CA TRP A 29 -14.86 0.58 -8.60
C TRP A 29 -13.87 0.88 -7.47
N THR A 30 -12.84 1.65 -7.81
CA THR A 30 -11.68 1.95 -6.98
C THR A 30 -11.36 3.44 -7.06
N ILE A 31 -10.76 4.02 -6.02
CA ILE A 31 -10.30 5.43 -6.01
C ILE A 31 -9.08 5.60 -5.10
N GLY A 32 -8.36 6.70 -5.23
CA GLY A 32 -7.21 7.03 -4.39
C GLY A 32 -6.06 6.04 -4.58
N VAL A 33 -5.65 5.43 -3.47
CA VAL A 33 -4.62 4.38 -3.45
C VAL A 33 -5.32 3.06 -3.14
N GLY A 34 -5.84 2.40 -4.18
CA GLY A 34 -6.44 1.07 -4.07
C GLY A 34 -7.74 0.97 -3.24
N HIS A 35 -8.38 2.09 -2.87
CA HIS A 35 -9.57 2.07 -2.02
C HIS A 35 -10.78 1.52 -2.77
N THR A 36 -11.48 0.56 -2.17
CA THR A 36 -12.72 -0.04 -2.70
C THR A 36 -13.81 -0.01 -1.64
N LYS A 37 -15.07 -0.18 -2.05
CA LYS A 37 -16.22 -0.25 -1.13
C LYS A 37 -16.06 -1.27 0.02
N GLU A 38 -15.33 -2.36 -0.21
CA GLU A 38 -15.06 -3.39 0.81
C GLU A 38 -14.21 -2.88 1.98
N ALA A 39 -13.45 -1.81 1.78
CA ALA A 39 -12.73 -1.13 2.86
C ALA A 39 -13.68 -0.33 3.78
N GLY A 40 -14.90 -0.06 3.34
CA GLY A 40 -15.91 0.70 4.06
C GLY A 40 -15.71 2.22 3.97
N GLY A 41 -16.68 2.99 4.47
CA GLY A 41 -16.65 4.45 4.38
C GLY A 41 -17.10 4.95 3.01
N LEU A 42 -16.19 5.55 2.25
CA LEU A 42 -16.47 6.10 0.92
C LEU A 42 -16.83 4.97 -0.06
N ASP A 43 -17.87 5.16 -0.87
CA ASP A 43 -18.23 4.21 -1.94
C ASP A 43 -17.81 4.77 -3.31
N PRO A 44 -16.73 4.24 -3.93
CA PRO A 44 -16.22 4.75 -5.21
C PRO A 44 -17.24 4.71 -6.35
N GLU A 45 -18.24 3.82 -6.30
CA GLU A 45 -19.26 3.74 -7.35
C GLU A 45 -20.16 4.98 -7.32
N SER A 46 -20.48 5.49 -6.13
CA SER A 46 -21.35 6.66 -5.96
C SER A 46 -20.59 7.99 -5.85
N PHE A 47 -19.27 7.95 -5.65
CA PHE A 47 -18.43 9.14 -5.53
C PHE A 47 -17.99 9.63 -6.93
N ALA A 48 -18.70 10.62 -7.47
CA ALA A 48 -18.42 11.21 -8.78
C ALA A 48 -17.38 12.35 -8.74
N ASP A 49 -17.02 12.82 -7.55
CA ASP A 49 -16.02 13.86 -7.37
C ASP A 49 -14.58 13.33 -7.51
N ARG A 50 -13.61 14.23 -7.39
CA ARG A 50 -12.18 13.92 -7.41
C ARG A 50 -11.57 14.21 -6.05
N LEU A 51 -10.81 13.25 -5.52
CA LEU A 51 -10.02 13.44 -4.32
C LEU A 51 -8.89 14.45 -4.56
N SER A 52 -8.56 15.21 -3.54
CA SER A 52 -7.25 15.83 -3.39
C SER A 52 -6.21 14.78 -2.98
N LEU A 53 -4.93 15.11 -3.17
CA LEU A 53 -3.83 14.24 -2.73
C LEU A 53 -3.85 13.99 -1.21
N PRO A 54 -4.06 15.01 -0.34
CA PRO A 54 -4.29 14.80 1.09
C PRO A 54 -5.42 13.83 1.41
N GLU A 55 -6.58 13.98 0.78
CA GLU A 55 -7.74 13.09 1.03
C GLU A 55 -7.43 11.65 0.63
N ALA A 56 -6.72 11.43 -0.48
CA ALA A 56 -6.29 10.09 -0.89
C ALA A 56 -5.33 9.44 0.14
N VAL A 57 -4.45 10.24 0.77
CA VAL A 57 -3.56 9.75 1.83
C VAL A 57 -4.34 9.40 3.10
N GLU A 58 -5.27 10.25 3.54
CA GLU A 58 -6.06 9.98 4.75
C GLU A 58 -7.02 8.79 4.56
N LEU A 59 -7.57 8.63 3.35
CA LEU A 59 -8.33 7.44 2.99
C LEU A 59 -7.45 6.18 3.09
N LEU A 60 -6.25 6.21 2.53
CA LEU A 60 -5.30 5.09 2.65
C LEU A 60 -4.95 4.80 4.11
N ARG A 61 -4.72 5.81 4.95
CA ARG A 61 -4.43 5.62 6.39
C ARG A 61 -5.57 4.88 7.09
N THR A 62 -6.80 5.18 6.72
CA THR A 62 -7.98 4.50 7.25
C THR A 62 -8.01 3.05 6.78
N ASP A 63 -7.78 2.81 5.48
CA ASP A 63 -7.80 1.48 4.88
C ASP A 63 -6.72 0.56 5.48
N ILE A 64 -5.50 1.08 5.69
CA ILE A 64 -4.39 0.25 6.17
C ILE A 64 -4.56 -0.19 7.63
N ALA A 65 -5.41 0.47 8.41
CA ALA A 65 -5.59 0.16 9.83
C ALA A 65 -6.00 -1.31 10.08
N ARG A 66 -6.79 -1.90 9.18
CA ARG A 66 -7.16 -3.32 9.24
C ARG A 66 -5.94 -4.22 9.02
N TYR A 67 -5.14 -3.93 7.99
CA TYR A 67 -3.97 -4.73 7.62
C TYR A 67 -2.87 -4.62 8.69
N GLU A 68 -2.70 -3.44 9.28
CA GLU A 68 -1.84 -3.26 10.44
C GLU A 68 -2.28 -4.15 11.61
N SER A 69 -3.58 -4.28 11.85
CA SER A 69 -4.10 -5.16 12.90
C SER A 69 -3.83 -6.62 12.60
N GLU A 70 -4.16 -7.05 11.38
CA GLU A 70 -3.96 -8.44 10.94
C GLU A 70 -2.48 -8.85 11.01
N VAL A 71 -1.53 -7.93 10.71
CA VAL A 71 -0.10 -8.18 10.91
C VAL A 71 0.26 -8.29 12.39
N ARG A 72 -0.26 -7.42 13.26
CA ARG A 72 -0.02 -7.50 14.71
C ARG A 72 -0.55 -8.80 15.30
N ASP A 73 -1.68 -9.29 14.80
CA ASP A 73 -2.32 -10.51 15.29
C ASP A 73 -1.61 -11.77 14.77
N ALA A 74 -1.09 -11.72 13.53
CA ALA A 74 -0.43 -12.87 12.90
C ALA A 74 1.02 -13.09 13.36
N VAL A 75 1.74 -12.03 13.77
CA VAL A 75 3.16 -12.12 14.14
C VAL A 75 3.35 -12.14 15.65
N SER A 76 3.98 -13.19 16.17
CA SER A 76 4.18 -13.42 17.61
C SER A 76 5.56 -13.01 18.12
N VAL A 77 6.50 -12.67 17.23
CA VAL A 77 7.85 -12.23 17.59
C VAL A 77 7.97 -10.70 17.53
N PRO A 78 8.88 -10.09 18.32
CA PRO A 78 9.14 -8.65 18.20
C PRO A 78 9.60 -8.26 16.79
N LEU A 79 9.07 -7.16 16.28
CA LEU A 79 9.39 -6.60 14.98
C LEU A 79 10.09 -5.25 15.10
N GLN A 80 11.04 -5.00 14.21
CA GLN A 80 11.51 -3.67 13.90
C GLN A 80 10.49 -2.93 13.00
N GLN A 81 10.54 -1.61 13.00
CA GLN A 81 9.57 -0.80 12.24
C GLN A 81 9.57 -1.13 10.73
N HIS A 82 10.75 -1.30 10.12
CA HIS A 82 10.86 -1.63 8.70
C HIS A 82 10.34 -3.04 8.37
N GLU A 83 10.51 -4.01 9.30
CA GLU A 83 9.95 -5.35 9.16
C GLU A 83 8.41 -5.28 9.17
N PHE A 84 7.83 -4.52 10.11
CA PHE A 84 6.39 -4.30 10.18
C PHE A 84 5.84 -3.62 8.91
N ASP A 85 6.52 -2.57 8.43
CA ASP A 85 6.12 -1.85 7.21
C ASP A 85 6.14 -2.78 5.98
N ALA A 86 7.16 -3.62 5.83
CA ALA A 86 7.23 -4.60 4.74
C ALA A 86 6.10 -5.63 4.82
N LEU A 87 5.77 -6.14 6.01
CA LEU A 87 4.69 -7.10 6.22
C LEU A 87 3.30 -6.49 5.95
N VAL A 88 3.08 -5.24 6.35
CA VAL A 88 1.83 -4.52 6.03
C VAL A 88 1.71 -4.31 4.52
N SER A 89 2.78 -3.90 3.82
CA SER A 89 2.76 -3.75 2.36
C SER A 89 2.50 -5.09 1.65
N PHE A 90 3.11 -6.18 2.13
CA PHE A 90 2.87 -7.53 1.63
C PHE A 90 1.41 -7.92 1.82
N HIS A 91 0.87 -7.66 3.02
CA HIS A 91 -0.48 -8.04 3.36
C HIS A 91 -1.52 -7.24 2.56
N TYR A 92 -1.30 -5.94 2.39
CA TYR A 92 -2.15 -5.08 1.58
C TYR A 92 -2.30 -5.62 0.15
N ASN A 93 -1.21 -6.11 -0.44
CA ASN A 93 -1.24 -6.69 -1.78
C ASN A 93 -1.92 -8.07 -1.86
N THR A 94 -1.69 -8.92 -0.86
CA THR A 94 -1.94 -10.37 -0.99
C THR A 94 -3.11 -10.87 -0.16
N GLY A 95 -3.51 -10.13 0.88
CA GLY A 95 -4.46 -10.61 1.88
C GLY A 95 -3.98 -11.86 2.65
N ALA A 96 -2.67 -12.17 2.62
CA ALA A 96 -2.19 -13.51 2.98
C ALA A 96 -1.42 -13.62 4.30
N ILE A 97 -1.29 -12.54 5.10
CA ILE A 97 -0.36 -12.53 6.25
C ILE A 97 -0.56 -13.72 7.20
N ALA A 98 -1.81 -14.09 7.51
CA ALA A 98 -2.11 -15.15 8.47
C ALA A 98 -1.78 -16.57 7.96
N ARG A 99 -1.68 -16.77 6.64
CA ARG A 99 -1.50 -18.09 6.00
C ARG A 99 -0.19 -18.23 5.23
N ALA A 100 0.61 -17.17 5.16
CA ALA A 100 1.86 -17.18 4.41
C ALA A 100 2.94 -17.95 5.17
N THR A 101 3.70 -18.81 4.48
CA THR A 101 4.85 -19.52 5.03
C THR A 101 5.89 -18.57 5.65
N LEU A 102 6.00 -17.34 5.12
CA LEU A 102 6.88 -16.30 5.68
C LEU A 102 6.52 -15.95 7.12
N THR A 103 5.22 -15.89 7.45
CA THR A 103 4.75 -15.55 8.80
C THR A 103 5.02 -16.71 9.76
N GLU A 104 4.76 -17.94 9.33
CA GLU A 104 5.09 -19.15 10.10
C GLU A 104 6.60 -19.20 10.40
N THR A 105 7.42 -19.00 9.37
CA THR A 105 8.89 -19.01 9.48
C THR A 105 9.41 -17.89 10.38
N LEU A 106 8.81 -16.70 10.30
CA LEU A 106 9.13 -15.56 11.15
C LEU A 106 8.80 -15.84 12.62
N ASN A 107 7.62 -16.40 12.89
CA ASN A 107 7.19 -16.77 14.24
C ASN A 107 8.03 -17.90 14.84
N ALA A 108 8.61 -18.77 14.00
CA ALA A 108 9.63 -19.74 14.41
C ALA A 108 11.01 -19.10 14.69
N GLY A 109 11.16 -17.78 14.55
CA GLY A 109 12.37 -17.02 14.83
C GLY A 109 13.36 -16.91 13.68
N ASN A 110 13.07 -17.49 12.51
CA ASN A 110 13.98 -17.49 11.37
C ASN A 110 13.72 -16.29 10.45
N ARG A 111 14.15 -15.11 10.89
CA ARG A 111 13.95 -13.83 10.18
C ARG A 111 14.55 -13.83 8.76
N VAL A 112 15.77 -14.35 8.60
CA VAL A 112 16.43 -14.36 7.29
C VAL A 112 15.62 -15.18 6.28
N LEU A 113 15.22 -16.40 6.65
CA LEU A 113 14.42 -17.23 5.76
C LEU A 113 13.03 -16.64 5.50
N ALA A 114 12.40 -16.01 6.51
CA ALA A 114 11.13 -15.32 6.32
C ALA A 114 11.25 -14.18 5.29
N GLY A 115 12.34 -13.41 5.34
CA GLY A 115 12.65 -12.39 4.33
C GLY A 115 12.76 -12.99 2.92
N GLU A 116 13.56 -14.04 2.74
CA GLU A 116 13.69 -14.74 1.44
C GLU A 116 12.34 -15.23 0.89
N GLN A 117 11.41 -15.63 1.76
CA GLN A 117 10.10 -16.15 1.36
C GLN A 117 9.14 -15.09 0.80
N PHE A 118 9.44 -13.79 0.92
CA PHE A 118 8.74 -12.76 0.13
C PHE A 118 8.84 -13.05 -1.39
N LEU A 119 9.96 -13.63 -1.83
CA LEU A 119 10.24 -13.96 -3.23
C LEU A 119 9.52 -15.23 -3.73
N ASN A 120 8.74 -15.90 -2.87
CA ASN A 120 7.75 -16.89 -3.32
C ASN A 120 6.49 -16.20 -3.90
N TRP A 121 6.37 -14.92 -3.61
CA TRP A 121 5.43 -13.86 -4.00
C TRP A 121 5.29 -13.43 -5.46
N LEU A 122 5.81 -14.10 -6.48
CA LEU A 122 6.16 -13.39 -7.74
C LEU A 122 5.11 -13.36 -8.87
N LYS A 123 3.84 -13.72 -8.60
CA LYS A 123 2.80 -13.78 -9.63
C LYS A 123 1.66 -12.80 -9.34
N PRO A 124 1.24 -11.98 -10.32
CA PRO A 124 1.73 -11.92 -11.71
C PRO A 124 3.13 -11.29 -11.86
N PRO A 125 3.84 -11.42 -13.01
CA PRO A 125 5.21 -10.88 -13.16
C PRO A 125 5.37 -9.40 -12.81
N ALA A 126 4.30 -8.60 -12.96
CA ALA A 126 4.28 -7.18 -12.62
C ALA A 126 4.59 -6.89 -11.14
N ILE A 127 4.31 -7.83 -10.22
CA ILE A 127 4.57 -7.62 -8.78
C ILE A 127 6.00 -7.98 -8.36
N ARG A 128 6.85 -8.49 -9.27
CA ARG A 128 8.22 -8.90 -8.94
C ARG A 128 9.00 -7.78 -8.23
N ARG A 129 9.03 -6.57 -8.82
CA ARG A 129 9.77 -5.43 -8.26
C ARG A 129 9.26 -5.03 -6.87
N ARG A 130 7.95 -5.14 -6.64
CA ARG A 130 7.35 -4.92 -5.32
C ARG A 130 7.85 -5.95 -4.31
N ARG A 131 7.83 -7.24 -4.67
CA ARG A 131 8.30 -8.30 -3.77
C ARG A 131 9.79 -8.17 -3.45
N GLU A 132 10.61 -7.81 -4.43
CA GLU A 132 12.04 -7.54 -4.23
C GLU A 132 12.27 -6.33 -3.32
N ALA A 133 11.49 -5.25 -3.47
CA ALA A 133 11.56 -4.09 -2.59
C ALA A 133 11.13 -4.41 -1.15
N GLU A 134 10.07 -5.18 -0.97
CA GLU A 134 9.60 -5.59 0.36
C GLU A 134 10.54 -6.59 1.04
N HIS A 135 11.16 -7.50 0.28
CA HIS A 135 12.25 -8.37 0.75
C HIS A 135 13.42 -7.53 1.28
N ALA A 136 13.90 -6.56 0.49
CA ALA A 136 15.01 -5.69 0.88
C ALA A 136 14.63 -4.82 2.09
N LEU A 137 13.42 -4.27 2.11
CA LEU A 137 12.92 -3.50 3.25
C LEU A 137 12.87 -4.35 4.52
N PHE A 138 12.38 -5.58 4.43
CA PHE A 138 12.29 -6.49 5.57
C PHE A 138 13.67 -6.84 6.11
N LEU A 139 14.62 -7.24 5.26
CA LEU A 139 15.92 -7.72 5.70
C LEU A 139 16.91 -6.61 6.10
N THR A 140 16.86 -5.45 5.44
CA THR A 140 17.92 -4.43 5.57
C THR A 140 17.40 -3.05 5.91
N GLY A 141 16.08 -2.84 5.98
CA GLY A 141 15.49 -1.52 6.20
C GLY A 141 15.69 -0.56 5.02
N ALA A 142 15.96 -1.08 3.82
CA ALA A 142 16.13 -0.27 2.62
C ALA A 142 14.78 0.11 2.02
N TYR A 143 14.32 1.34 2.30
CA TYR A 143 13.10 1.87 1.69
C TYR A 143 13.32 2.20 0.20
N PRO A 144 12.31 1.96 -0.66
CA PRO A 144 12.36 2.37 -2.06
C PRO A 144 12.33 3.90 -2.18
N ALA A 145 12.65 4.40 -3.38
CA ALA A 145 12.56 5.82 -3.68
C ALA A 145 11.14 6.36 -3.42
N PRO A 146 10.99 7.59 -2.92
CA PRO A 146 9.69 8.18 -2.54
C PRO A 146 8.92 8.69 -3.77
N LEU A 147 8.70 7.80 -4.73
CA LEU A 147 8.05 8.11 -6.00
C LEU A 147 6.82 7.24 -6.18
N ALA A 148 5.74 7.85 -6.64
CA ALA A 148 4.55 7.16 -7.10
C ALA A 148 4.12 7.69 -8.46
N THR A 149 3.33 6.89 -9.17
CA THR A 149 2.69 7.35 -10.40
C THR A 149 1.30 7.84 -10.08
N LEU A 150 0.97 9.07 -10.48
CA LEU A 150 -0.38 9.62 -10.46
C LEU A 150 -0.97 9.44 -11.86
N TYR A 151 -2.04 8.66 -11.98
CA TYR A 151 -2.76 8.47 -13.23
C TYR A 151 -4.08 9.25 -13.22
N PRO A 152 -4.46 9.87 -14.35
CA PRO A 152 -5.82 10.31 -14.56
C PRO A 152 -6.75 9.13 -14.90
N ALA A 153 -8.04 9.31 -14.66
CA ALA A 153 -9.09 8.43 -15.14
C ALA A 153 -10.21 9.27 -15.78
N ASP A 154 -10.87 8.71 -16.80
CA ASP A 154 -11.99 9.36 -17.48
C ASP A 154 -13.33 9.18 -16.73
N GLY A 155 -14.39 9.84 -17.21
CA GLY A 155 -15.72 9.78 -16.60
C GLY A 155 -16.39 8.39 -16.64
N GLU A 156 -15.89 7.47 -17.47
CA GLU A 156 -16.33 6.09 -17.53
C GLU A 156 -15.55 5.16 -16.59
N GLY A 157 -14.54 5.69 -15.90
CA GLY A 157 -13.70 4.96 -14.98
C GLY A 157 -12.54 4.22 -15.63
N ARG A 158 -12.10 4.62 -16.83
CA ARG A 158 -10.92 4.05 -17.49
C ARG A 158 -9.68 4.83 -17.07
N VAL A 159 -8.67 4.12 -16.57
CA VAL A 159 -7.38 4.73 -16.23
C VAL A 159 -6.61 5.05 -17.51
N LEU A 160 -6.11 6.28 -17.62
CA LEU A 160 -5.32 6.76 -18.75
C LEU A 160 -3.83 6.46 -18.48
N TRP A 161 -3.44 5.18 -18.65
CA TRP A 161 -2.09 4.69 -18.31
C TRP A 161 -0.95 5.41 -19.03
N ALA A 162 -1.19 5.96 -20.23
CA ALA A 162 -0.18 6.69 -20.97
C ALA A 162 0.09 8.11 -20.42
N GLU A 163 -0.78 8.62 -19.55
CA GLU A 163 -0.76 9.98 -19.01
C GLU A 163 -0.26 10.02 -17.55
N GLY A 164 0.30 8.91 -17.06
CA GLY A 164 0.85 8.82 -15.71
C GLY A 164 2.03 9.78 -15.50
N ILE A 165 1.99 10.54 -14.42
CA ILE A 165 3.10 11.42 -14.02
C ILE A 165 3.75 10.92 -12.73
N GLN A 166 5.06 11.05 -12.62
CA GLN A 166 5.78 10.76 -11.37
C GLN A 166 5.58 11.91 -10.39
N VAL A 167 5.25 11.56 -9.15
CA VAL A 167 5.08 12.50 -8.04
C VAL A 167 5.90 12.07 -6.84
N ASP A 168 6.41 13.04 -6.10
CA ASP A 168 7.12 12.81 -4.84
C ASP A 168 6.10 12.52 -3.72
N THR A 169 6.12 11.29 -3.21
CA THR A 169 5.17 10.85 -2.16
C THR A 169 5.47 11.50 -0.81
N ARG A 170 6.72 11.87 -0.52
CA ARG A 170 7.08 12.58 0.72
C ARG A 170 6.48 13.97 0.73
N ALA A 171 6.51 14.66 -0.41
CA ALA A 171 5.86 15.96 -0.57
C ALA A 171 4.34 15.85 -0.36
N ILE A 172 3.71 14.83 -0.95
CA ILE A 172 2.28 14.54 -0.77
C ILE A 172 1.90 14.33 0.70
N LEU A 173 2.67 13.50 1.43
CA LEU A 173 2.40 13.25 2.85
C LEU A 173 2.61 14.50 3.71
N SER A 174 3.57 15.36 3.35
CA SER A 174 3.79 16.64 4.04
C SER A 174 2.62 17.61 3.83
N MET A 175 2.03 17.63 2.62
CA MET A 175 0.81 18.39 2.36
C MET A 175 -0.38 17.87 3.18
N ALA A 176 -0.53 16.55 3.30
CA ALA A 176 -1.60 15.94 4.10
C ALA A 176 -1.49 16.32 5.59
N ALA A 177 -0.27 16.28 6.15
CA ALA A 177 -0.04 16.65 7.54
C ALA A 177 -0.33 18.14 7.83
N ASN A 178 -0.05 19.03 6.87
CA ASN A 178 -0.26 20.48 7.03
C ASN A 178 -1.70 20.92 6.68
N GLY A 179 -2.38 20.20 5.78
CA GLY A 179 -3.75 20.50 5.36
C GLY A 179 -4.81 20.15 6.41
N GLY A 180 -4.50 19.25 7.35
CA GLY A 180 -5.35 18.93 8.50
C GLY A 180 -5.33 19.98 9.63
N ALA A 181 -4.47 21.00 9.55
CA ALA A 181 -4.37 22.07 10.54
C ALA A 181 -5.29 23.28 10.27
N ALA A 182 -6.20 23.18 9.30
CA ALA A 182 -7.18 24.21 9.00
C ALA A 182 -8.61 23.70 9.20
N ALA A 183 -9.05 23.65 10.46
CA ALA A 183 -10.44 23.82 10.90
C ALA A 183 -10.47 24.09 12.42
#